data_AF-A0A2J2HH03-F1
#
_entry.id   AF-A0A2J2HH03-F1
#
_cell.length_a   1.000
_cell.length_b   1.000
_cell.length_c   1.000
_cell.angle_alpha   90.00
_cell.angle_beta   90.00
_cell.angle_gamma   90.00
#
_symmetry.space_group_name_H-M   'P 1'
#
loop_
_entity.id
_entity.type
_entity.pdbx_description
1 polymer ?
#
loop_
_entity_poly.entity_id
_entity_poly.type
_entity_poly.pdbx_seq_one_letter_code
_entity_poly.pdbx_strand_id
1 'polypeptide(L)' 'MFTVEGFDKDLIIKSFKTLEREMRFSRGFVSVDVVGDAVVITACARDITSLRSLINGVTKSLYLIFKAAGLGEVD' A
#
# COMPACT_ATOMS: atom_id res chain seq x y z
N MET A 1 -1.64 8.82 -4.69
CA MET A 1 -2.51 8.53 -3.52
C MET A 1 -3.37 7.35 -3.90
N PHE A 2 -3.33 6.29 -3.11
CA PHE A 2 -4.23 5.14 -3.27
C PHE A 2 -5.31 5.22 -2.19
N THR A 3 -6.56 5.10 -2.61
CA THR A 3 -7.72 4.99 -1.71
C THR A 3 -8.32 3.61 -1.92
N VAL A 4 -8.51 2.85 -0.84
CA VAL A 4 -9.10 1.50 -0.87
C VAL A 4 -10.44 1.54 -0.14
N GLU A 5 -11.51 1.11 -0.81
CA GLU A 5 -12.89 1.10 -0.30
C GLU A 5 -13.52 -0.29 -0.48
N GLY A 6 -14.41 -0.71 0.43
CA GLY A 6 -15.12 -1.99 0.33
C GLY A 6 -14.32 -3.24 0.79
N PHE A 7 -13.21 -3.06 1.51
CA PHE A 7 -12.38 -4.14 2.04
C PHE A 7 -12.36 -4.13 3.56
N ASP A 8 -11.94 -5.24 4.17
CA ASP A 8 -11.58 -5.28 5.60
C ASP A 8 -10.45 -4.28 5.86
N LYS A 9 -10.84 -3.14 6.40
CA LYS A 9 -9.98 -2.02 6.72
C LYS A 9 -8.88 -2.41 7.71
N ASP A 10 -9.19 -3.29 8.66
CA ASP A 10 -8.22 -3.74 9.66
C ASP A 10 -7.14 -4.61 9.03
N LEU A 11 -7.49 -5.44 8.05
CA LEU A 11 -6.53 -6.21 7.26
C LEU A 11 -5.57 -5.27 6.52
N ILE A 12 -6.10 -4.29 5.78
CA ILE A 12 -5.29 -3.35 5.01
C ILE A 12 -4.38 -2.53 5.93
N ILE A 13 -4.91 -2.00 7.04
CA ILE A 13 -4.13 -1.25 8.04
C ILE A 13 -3.00 -2.11 8.60
N LYS A 14 -3.29 -3.33 9.08
CA LYS A 14 -2.27 -4.21 9.69
C LYS A 14 -1.19 -4.60 8.70
N SER A 15 -1.58 -4.94 7.46
CA SER A 15 -0.63 -5.28 6.41
C SER A 15 0.26 -4.09 6.06
N PHE A 16 -0.32 -2.92 5.79
CA PHE A 16 0.45 -1.76 5.36
C PHE A 16 1.24 -1.09 6.47
N LYS A 17 0.78 -1.14 7.73
CA LYS A 17 1.59 -0.72 8.89
C LYS A 17 2.83 -1.59 9.08
N THR A 18 2.72 -2.89 8.80
CA THR A 18 3.88 -3.80 8.79
C THR A 18 4.84 -3.45 7.65
N LEU A 19 4.31 -3.29 6.44
CA LEU A 19 5.10 -2.96 5.24
C LEU A 19 5.72 -1.56 5.27
N GLU A 20 5.16 -0.63 6.05
CA GLU A 20 5.67 0.75 6.19
C GLU A 20 7.16 0.78 6.53
N ARG A 21 7.62 -0.14 7.39
CA ARG A 21 9.02 -0.26 7.81
C ARG A 21 9.91 -0.81 6.70
N GLU A 22 9.40 -1.73 5.90
CA GLU A 22 10.13 -2.38 4.80
C GLU A 22 10.21 -1.47 3.56
N MET A 23 9.20 -0.62 3.36
CA MET A 23 9.09 0.30 2.23
C MET A 23 9.76 1.66 2.51
N ARG A 24 10.66 1.74 3.49
CA ARG A 24 11.44 2.93 3.83
C ARG A 24 12.91 2.74 3.47
N PHE A 25 13.46 3.68 2.71
CA PHE A 25 14.87 3.74 2.35
C PHE A 25 15.36 5.19 2.21
N SER A 26 16.65 5.40 2.01
CA SER A 26 17.29 6.74 2.01
C SER A 26 16.68 7.75 1.04
N ARG A 27 16.04 7.27 -0.04
CA ARG A 27 15.48 8.10 -1.12
C ARG A 27 13.96 8.09 -1.19
N GLY A 28 13.27 7.38 -0.32
CA GLY A 28 11.81 7.32 -0.33
C GLY A 28 11.21 6.51 0.80
N PHE A 29 9.92 6.72 1.02
CA PHE A 29 9.15 6.02 2.05
C PHE A 29 7.69 5.90 1.65
N VAL A 30 6.99 4.96 2.29
CA VAL A 30 5.54 4.89 2.31
C VAL A 30 5.06 5.28 3.71
N SER A 31 3.97 6.04 3.79
CA SER A 31 3.21 6.25 5.02
C SER A 31 1.78 5.76 4.84
N VAL A 32 1.17 5.37 5.96
CA VAL A 32 -0.15 4.77 6.00
C VAL A 32 -0.97 5.48 7.08
N ASP A 33 -2.04 6.12 6.63
CA ASP A 33 -2.95 6.89 7.45
C ASP A 33 -4.38 6.35 7.30
N VAL A 34 -5.22 6.65 8.30
CA VAL A 34 -6.64 6.27 8.32
C VAL A 34 -7.46 7.55 8.41
N VAL A 35 -8.30 7.80 7.40
CA VAL A 35 -9.14 9.00 7.32
C VAL A 35 -10.58 8.57 7.17
N GLY A 36 -11.38 8.72 8.24
CA GLY A 36 -12.73 8.17 8.29
C GLY A 36 -12.69 6.65 8.09
N ASP A 37 -13.36 6.15 7.05
CA ASP A 37 -13.35 4.74 6.65
C ASP A 37 -12.39 4.37 5.54
N ALA A 38 -11.60 5.32 5.04
CA ALA A 38 -10.60 5.06 4.04
C ALA A 38 -9.21 4.79 4.66
N VAL A 39 -8.46 3.87 4.05
CA VAL A 39 -7.01 3.76 4.25
C VAL A 39 -6.30 4.56 3.16
N VAL A 40 -5.43 5.48 3.57
CA VAL A 40 -4.67 6.36 2.69
C VAL A 40 -3.21 5.92 2.69
N ILE A 41 -2.74 5.43 1.54
CA ILE A 41 -1.34 5.04 1.35
C ILE A 41 -0.62 6.12 0.53
N THR A 42 0.38 6.74 1.13
CA THR A 42 1.15 7.84 0.54
C THR A 42 2.58 7.39 0.26
N ALA A 43 3.00 7.45 -1.00
CA ALA A 43 4.38 7.16 -1.42
C ALA A 43 5.11 8.48 -1.71
N CYS A 44 6.24 8.68 -1.05
CA CYS A 44 7.09 9.87 -1.20
C CYS A 44 8.49 9.47 -1.61
N ALA A 45 9.07 10.14 -2.59
CA ALA A 45 10.45 9.90 -3.01
C ALA A 45 11.12 11.17 -3.56
N ARG A 46 12.46 11.18 -3.56
CA ARG A 46 13.27 12.32 -4.04
C ARG A 46 13.35 12.42 -5.57
N ASP A 47 13.08 11.33 -6.27
CA ASP A 47 13.15 11.25 -7.72
C ASP A 47 12.07 10.34 -8.30
N ILE A 48 11.77 10.50 -9.59
CA ILE A 48 10.71 9.79 -10.28
C ILE A 48 10.96 8.27 -10.36
N THR A 49 12.21 7.85 -10.41
CA THR A 49 12.59 6.44 -10.49
C THR A 49 12.29 5.74 -9.15
N SER A 50 12.65 6.37 -8.04
CA SER A 50 12.38 5.91 -6.69
C SER A 50 10.88 5.91 -6.39
N LEU A 51 10.15 6.93 -6.86
CA LEU A 51 8.69 6.97 -6.75
C LEU A 51 8.03 5.81 -7.51
N ARG A 52 8.49 5.53 -8.73
CA ARG A 52 7.99 4.40 -9.54
C ARG A 52 8.22 3.07 -8.82
N SER A 53 9.38 2.87 -8.22
CA SER A 53 9.69 1.66 -7.45
C SER A 53 8.75 1.50 -6.25
N LEU A 54 8.46 2.59 -5.53
CA LEU A 54 7.51 2.58 -4.41
C LEU A 54 6.09 2.25 -4.87
N ILE A 55 5.63 2.89 -5.94
CA ILE A 55 4.31 2.62 -6.53
C ILE A 55 4.19 1.13 -6.89
N ASN A 56 5.19 0.56 -7.57
CA ASN A 56 5.19 -0.85 -7.93
C ASN A 56 5.15 -1.78 -6.70
N GLY A 57 5.88 -1.43 -5.64
CA GLY A 57 5.85 -2.16 -4.37
C GLY A 57 4.47 -2.14 -3.74
N VAL A 58 3.88 -0.95 -3.58
CA VAL A 58 2.53 -0.77 -3.02
C VAL A 58 1.48 -1.55 -3.82
N THR A 59 1.49 -1.44 -5.16
CA THR A 59 0.52 -2.12 -6.02
C THR A 59 0.63 -3.65 -5.91
N LYS A 60 1.85 -4.20 -5.90
CA LYS A 60 2.05 -5.64 -5.73
C LYS A 60 1.57 -6.13 -4.36
N SER A 61 1.86 -5.37 -3.30
CA SER A 61 1.39 -5.69 -1.96
C SER A 61 -0.13 -5.67 -1.89
N LEU A 62 -0.79 -4.66 -2.45
CA LEU A 62 -2.26 -4.59 -2.54
C LEU A 62 -2.81 -5.82 -3.28
N TYR A 63 -2.27 -6.14 -4.45
CA TYR A 63 -2.68 -7.32 -5.22
C TYR A 63 -2.58 -8.60 -4.39
N LEU A 64 -1.45 -8.83 -3.70
CA LEU A 64 -1.25 -10.03 -2.90
C LEU A 64 -2.22 -10.09 -1.70
N ILE A 65 -2.45 -8.96 -1.03
CA ILE A 65 -3.40 -8.89 0.09
C ILE A 65 -4.81 -9.20 -0.38
N PHE A 66 -5.26 -8.59 -1.48
CA PHE A 66 -6.58 -8.84 -2.05
C PHE A 66 -6.75 -10.27 -2.54
N LYS A 67 -5.73 -10.82 -3.21
CA LYS A 67 -5.74 -12.21 -3.65
C LYS A 67 -5.79 -13.18 -2.47
N ALA A 68 -4.97 -12.95 -1.44
CA ALA A 68 -4.94 -13.79 -0.24
C ALA A 68 -6.23 -13.71 0.58
N ALA A 69 -6.92 -12.56 0.56
CA ALA A 69 -8.23 -12.37 1.17
C ALA A 69 -9.37 -13.08 0.40
N GLY A 70 -9.08 -13.77 -0.71
CA GLY A 70 -10.07 -14.52 -1.50
C GLY A 70 -10.91 -13.65 -2.44
N LEU A 71 -10.40 -12.47 -2.83
CA LEU A 71 -11.14 -11.47 -3.61
C LEU A 71 -10.69 -11.37 -5.09
N GLY A 72 -10.27 -12.48 -5.69
CA GLY A 72 -10.01 -12.50 -7.13
C GLY A 72 -9.54 -13.85 -7.66
N GLU A 73 -10.44 -14.58 -8.34
CA GLU A 73 -10.04 -15.34 -9.51
C GLU A 73 -9.57 -14.33 -10.56
N VAL A 74 -8.35 -14.49 -11.06
CA VAL A 74 -7.86 -13.76 -12.23
C VAL A 74 -8.09 -14.71 -13.40
N ASP A 75 -9.19 -14.51 -14.11
CA ASP A 75 -9.28 -14.88 -15.52
C ASP A 75 -8.49 -13.88 -16.37
#